data_AF-A0A182T6H2-F1
#
_entry.id   AF-A0A182T6H2-F1
#
_cell.length_a   1.000
_cell.length_b   1.000
_cell.length_c   1.000
_cell.angle_alpha   90.00
_cell.angle_beta   90.00
_cell.angle_gamma   90.00
#
_symmetry.space_group_name_H-M   'P 1'
#
loop_
_entity.id
_entity.type
_entity.pdbx_description
1 polymer ?
#
loop_
_entity_poly.entity_id
_entity_poly.type
_entity_poly.pdbx_seq_one_letter_code
_entity_poly.pdbx_strand_id
1 'polypeptide(L)'
;MGVYYKDEPIRELHTALAAMGFQLVYPKDSGDLLKLIEHNARICGVVFDWDDYSLELCSEINDLNEYLPLYAFINTHSTFDVSLHEMRMVLYFFEYGLNAAEDIAQRIQQYTNEYRDTITPPLTKALFTYVKEGKYTFCTPGHMAGTAFQKSPVGCLFYDFFGANTLKADISISVTELGSLLDHTGPHLEAEEYIARTFNAEQSYLVTNG
;
A
#
# COMPACT_ATOMS: atom_id res chain seq x y z
N MET A 1 25.67 -8.83 -7.82
CA MET A 1 25.78 -9.52 -9.13
C MET A 1 27.23 -9.72 -9.56
N GLY A 2 28.21 -9.09 -8.89
CA GLY A 2 29.64 -9.33 -9.17
C GLY A 2 30.13 -8.58 -10.40
N VAL A 3 29.31 -7.68 -10.94
CA VAL A 3 29.64 -6.83 -12.08
C VAL A 3 29.24 -5.40 -11.76
N TYR A 4 30.24 -4.51 -11.78
CA TYR A 4 30.10 -3.13 -11.28
C TYR A 4 29.02 -2.31 -11.99
N TYR A 5 28.78 -2.54 -13.29
CA TYR A 5 27.77 -1.79 -14.04
C TYR A 5 26.32 -2.07 -13.57
N LYS A 6 26.08 -3.22 -12.91
CA LYS A 6 24.80 -3.52 -12.25
C LYS A 6 24.83 -3.15 -10.76
N ASP A 7 25.94 -3.45 -10.08
CA ASP A 7 26.06 -3.29 -8.64
C ASP A 7 26.02 -1.81 -8.22
N GLU A 8 26.63 -0.90 -8.99
CA GLU A 8 26.69 0.52 -8.64
C GLU A 8 25.32 1.24 -8.76
N PRO A 9 24.54 1.10 -9.85
CA PRO A 9 23.18 1.65 -9.90
C PRO A 9 22.25 1.15 -8.79
N ILE A 10 22.35 -0.13 -8.40
CA ILE A 10 21.55 -0.70 -7.30
C ILE A 10 21.97 -0.10 -5.95
N ARG A 11 23.25 0.24 -5.77
CA ARG A 11 23.74 0.93 -4.57
C ARG A 11 23.24 2.38 -4.51
N GLU A 12 23.23 3.09 -5.62
CA GLU A 12 22.61 4.42 -5.71
C GLU A 12 21.11 4.34 -5.37
N LEU A 13 20.40 3.36 -5.94
CA LEU A 13 18.98 3.13 -5.69
C LEU A 13 18.68 2.80 -4.22
N HIS A 14 19.50 1.97 -3.56
CA HIS A 14 19.37 1.71 -2.13
C HIS A 14 19.39 3.03 -1.34
N THR A 15 20.35 3.90 -1.67
CA THR A 15 20.51 5.19 -0.98
C THR A 15 19.30 6.10 -1.20
N ALA A 16 18.79 6.16 -2.43
CA ALA A 16 17.61 6.94 -2.78
C ALA A 16 16.34 6.44 -2.06
N LEU A 17 16.10 5.11 -2.07
CA LEU A 17 14.95 4.51 -1.38
C LEU A 17 15.02 4.68 0.14
N ALA A 18 16.20 4.51 0.74
CA ALA A 18 16.40 4.74 2.16
C ALA A 18 16.13 6.20 2.54
N ALA A 19 16.54 7.16 1.71
CA ALA A 19 16.25 8.58 1.91
C ALA A 19 14.73 8.90 1.84
N MET A 20 13.96 8.10 1.10
CA MET A 20 12.49 8.19 1.05
C MET A 20 11.79 7.46 2.20
N GLY A 21 12.54 6.82 3.11
CA GLY A 21 12.00 6.13 4.29
C GLY A 21 11.64 4.66 4.07
N PHE A 22 12.04 4.04 2.95
CA PHE A 22 11.91 2.61 2.76
C PHE A 22 12.94 1.85 3.60
N GLN A 23 12.52 0.74 4.19
CA GLN A 23 13.41 -0.24 4.79
C GLN A 23 13.76 -1.31 3.75
N LEU A 24 15.02 -1.36 3.32
CA LEU A 24 15.49 -2.37 2.36
C LEU A 24 15.94 -3.63 3.10
N VAL A 25 15.57 -4.79 2.55
CA VAL A 25 15.96 -6.12 3.04
C VAL A 25 16.55 -6.94 1.89
N TYR A 26 17.47 -7.85 2.22
CA TYR A 26 18.24 -8.63 1.24
C TYR A 26 18.09 -10.12 1.53
N PRO A 27 17.12 -10.82 0.91
CA PRO A 27 17.00 -12.27 1.03
C PRO A 27 18.20 -12.95 0.36
N LYS A 28 18.55 -14.15 0.83
CA LYS A 28 19.72 -14.90 0.32
C LYS A 28 19.47 -15.55 -1.04
N ASP A 29 18.24 -16.02 -1.25
CA ASP A 29 17.79 -16.73 -2.44
C ASP A 29 16.27 -16.58 -2.60
N SER A 30 15.71 -17.17 -3.66
CA SER A 30 14.27 -17.15 -3.93
C SER A 30 13.44 -17.79 -2.81
N GLY A 31 13.91 -18.89 -2.22
CA GLY A 31 13.21 -19.56 -1.12
C GLY A 31 13.12 -18.68 0.13
N ASP A 32 14.21 -18.00 0.47
CA ASP A 32 14.26 -17.01 1.56
C ASP A 32 13.36 -15.81 1.28
N LEU A 33 13.34 -15.29 0.04
CA LEU A 33 12.44 -14.21 -0.39
C LEU A 33 10.97 -14.60 -0.22
N LEU A 34 10.57 -15.78 -0.71
CA LEU A 34 9.19 -16.25 -0.61
C LEU A 34 8.74 -16.38 0.85
N LYS A 35 9.61 -16.90 1.73
CA LYS A 35 9.37 -16.95 3.17
C LYS A 35 9.28 -15.56 3.80
N LEU A 36 10.10 -14.62 3.33
CA LEU A 36 10.03 -13.22 3.78
C LEU A 36 8.67 -12.63 3.44
N ILE A 37 8.18 -12.80 2.20
CA ILE A 37 6.86 -12.34 1.75
C ILE A 37 5.74 -12.99 2.55
N GLU A 38 5.76 -14.32 2.69
CA GLU A 38 4.74 -15.08 3.43
C GLU A 38 4.61 -14.64 4.89
N HIS A 39 5.72 -14.34 5.56
CA HIS A 39 5.72 -13.97 6.98
C HIS A 39 5.62 -12.46 7.25
N ASN A 40 5.74 -11.61 6.23
CA ASN A 40 5.80 -10.16 6.40
C ASN A 40 4.89 -9.42 5.40
N ALA A 41 3.63 -9.21 5.77
CA ALA A 41 2.65 -8.46 4.99
C ALA A 41 3.00 -6.97 4.74
N ARG A 42 4.09 -6.46 5.35
CA ARG A 42 4.61 -5.10 5.11
C ARG A 42 5.57 -5.01 3.92
N ILE A 43 5.99 -6.13 3.33
CA ILE A 43 6.71 -6.06 2.06
C ILE A 43 5.75 -5.49 1.02
N CYS A 44 6.21 -4.45 0.34
CA CYS A 44 5.40 -3.68 -0.61
C CYS A 44 6.03 -3.60 -2.01
N GLY A 45 7.14 -4.32 -2.24
CA GLY A 45 7.69 -4.50 -3.57
C GLY A 45 8.97 -5.33 -3.56
N VAL A 46 9.33 -5.88 -4.71
CA VAL A 46 10.53 -6.71 -4.90
C VAL A 46 11.35 -6.14 -6.04
N VAL A 47 12.64 -5.89 -5.80
CA VAL A 47 13.60 -5.48 -6.83
C VAL A 47 14.49 -6.67 -7.18
N PHE A 48 14.60 -6.99 -8.47
CA PHE A 48 15.42 -8.11 -8.93
C PHE A 48 15.94 -7.90 -10.35
N ASP A 49 16.99 -8.63 -10.72
CA ASP A 49 17.46 -8.69 -12.11
C ASP A 49 16.61 -9.68 -12.91
N TRP A 50 16.07 -9.23 -14.03
CA TRP A 50 15.17 -10.00 -14.88
C TRP A 50 15.80 -11.26 -15.45
N ASP A 51 17.09 -11.24 -15.74
CA ASP A 51 17.78 -12.38 -16.37
C ASP A 51 18.23 -13.42 -15.33
N ASP A 52 18.46 -13.00 -14.07
CA ASP A 52 18.90 -13.88 -12.98
C ASP A 52 17.75 -14.69 -12.35
N TYR A 53 16.51 -14.18 -12.41
CA TYR A 53 15.35 -14.82 -11.80
C TYR A 53 14.31 -15.20 -12.85
N SER A 54 13.82 -16.44 -12.77
CA SER A 54 12.91 -17.03 -13.73
C SER A 54 11.47 -16.52 -13.57
N LEU A 55 10.67 -16.76 -14.60
CA LEU A 55 9.20 -16.62 -14.57
C LEU A 55 8.56 -17.42 -13.43
N GLU A 56 9.22 -18.50 -12.97
CA GLU A 56 8.78 -19.32 -11.85
C GLU A 56 8.69 -18.49 -10.57
N LEU A 57 9.70 -17.68 -10.25
CA LEU A 57 9.65 -16.80 -9.08
C LEU A 57 8.51 -15.78 -9.19
N CYS A 58 8.28 -15.22 -10.37
CA CYS A 58 7.18 -14.28 -10.58
C CYS A 58 5.82 -14.95 -10.34
N SER A 59 5.64 -16.18 -10.82
CA SER A 59 4.45 -16.99 -10.56
C SER A 59 4.26 -17.29 -9.08
N GLU A 60 5.32 -17.74 -8.39
CA GLU A 60 5.28 -18.05 -6.96
C GLU A 60 4.94 -16.81 -6.12
N ILE A 61 5.46 -15.64 -6.47
CA ILE A 61 5.10 -14.38 -5.82
C ILE A 61 3.64 -14.03 -6.10
N ASN A 62 3.17 -14.18 -7.34
CA ASN A 62 1.79 -13.89 -7.72
C ASN A 62 0.78 -14.77 -6.97
N ASP A 63 1.12 -16.04 -6.72
CA ASP A 63 0.30 -16.96 -5.94
C ASP A 63 0.19 -16.53 -4.46
N LEU A 64 1.22 -15.88 -3.92
CA LEU A 64 1.20 -15.30 -2.57
C LEU A 64 0.48 -13.94 -2.51
N ASN A 65 0.69 -13.09 -3.51
CA ASN A 65 0.14 -11.75 -3.58
C ASN A 65 0.07 -11.25 -5.04
N GLU A 66 -1.11 -11.34 -5.64
CA GLU A 66 -1.39 -10.93 -7.03
C GLU A 66 -1.16 -9.42 -7.30
N TYR A 67 -1.12 -8.60 -6.25
CA TYR A 67 -0.97 -7.15 -6.38
C TYR A 67 0.44 -6.65 -6.06
N LEU A 68 1.35 -7.51 -5.57
CA LEU A 68 2.67 -7.08 -5.12
C LEU A 68 3.50 -6.53 -6.30
N PRO A 69 3.95 -5.26 -6.23
CA PRO A 69 4.77 -4.67 -7.29
C PRO A 69 6.13 -5.38 -7.46
N LEU A 70 6.42 -5.77 -8.69
CA LEU A 70 7.67 -6.36 -9.11
C LEU A 70 8.48 -5.35 -9.94
N TYR A 71 9.69 -5.02 -9.50
CA TYR A 71 10.58 -4.06 -10.13
C TYR A 71 11.76 -4.81 -10.76
N ALA A 72 11.60 -5.17 -12.03
CA ALA A 72 12.57 -5.95 -12.78
C ALA A 72 13.58 -5.06 -13.50
N PHE A 73 14.87 -5.32 -13.28
CA PHE A 73 15.95 -4.67 -14.01
C PHE A 73 16.36 -5.49 -15.23
N ILE A 74 16.31 -4.89 -16.42
CA ILE A 74 16.59 -5.55 -17.70
C ILE A 74 17.95 -5.15 -18.28
N ASN A 75 18.51 -6.03 -19.10
CA ASN A 75 19.68 -5.79 -19.93
C ASN A 75 19.25 -5.62 -21.40
N THR A 76 20.16 -5.12 -22.26
CA THR A 76 19.89 -4.87 -23.70
C THR A 76 19.46 -6.11 -24.50
N HIS A 77 19.66 -7.31 -23.95
CA HIS A 77 19.31 -8.59 -24.59
C HIS A 77 18.26 -9.38 -23.80
N SER A 78 17.61 -8.77 -22.81
CA SER A 78 16.55 -9.44 -22.04
C SER A 78 15.39 -9.82 -22.96
N THR A 79 14.99 -11.09 -22.90
CA THR A 79 13.87 -11.62 -23.67
C THR A 79 12.62 -11.70 -22.80
N PHE A 80 11.47 -11.34 -23.38
CA PHE A 80 10.17 -11.52 -22.74
C PHE A 80 9.53 -12.81 -23.26
N ASP A 81 9.17 -13.70 -22.35
CA ASP A 81 8.39 -14.88 -22.70
C ASP A 81 6.91 -14.50 -22.88
N VAL A 82 6.26 -15.14 -23.85
CA VAL A 82 4.84 -14.94 -24.19
C VAL A 82 3.93 -15.34 -23.02
N SER A 83 4.36 -16.28 -22.17
CA SER A 83 3.64 -16.75 -20.98
C SER A 83 3.32 -15.66 -19.94
N LEU A 84 4.02 -14.52 -19.99
CA LEU A 84 3.73 -13.35 -19.14
C LEU A 84 2.34 -12.74 -19.37
N HIS A 85 1.75 -12.93 -20.54
CA HIS A 85 0.47 -12.31 -20.89
C HIS A 85 -0.72 -12.97 -20.18
N GLU A 86 -0.54 -14.17 -19.63
CA GLU A 86 -1.62 -14.92 -18.97
C GLU A 86 -1.70 -14.64 -17.46
N MET A 87 -0.67 -14.05 -16.86
CA MET A 87 -0.61 -13.78 -15.42
C MET A 87 -0.98 -12.32 -15.10
N ARG A 88 -1.81 -12.12 -14.08
CA ARG A 88 -2.20 -10.78 -13.58
C ARG A 88 -1.10 -10.17 -12.70
N MET A 89 0.12 -10.05 -13.23
CA MET A 89 1.26 -9.53 -12.47
C MET A 89 1.44 -8.03 -12.66
N VAL A 90 1.81 -7.35 -11.58
CA VAL A 90 2.18 -5.93 -11.59
C VAL A 90 3.70 -5.81 -11.75
N LEU A 91 4.17 -5.84 -13.00
CA LEU A 91 5.60 -5.85 -13.35
C LEU A 91 6.02 -4.52 -13.99
N TYR A 92 7.07 -3.90 -13.43
CA TYR A 92 7.67 -2.67 -13.94
C TYR A 92 9.13 -2.89 -14.30
N PHE A 93 9.56 -2.33 -15.43
CA PHE A 93 10.91 -2.52 -15.95
C PHE A 93 11.76 -1.26 -15.78
N PHE A 94 13.01 -1.48 -15.36
CA PHE A 94 14.03 -0.45 -15.22
C PHE A 94 15.34 -0.88 -15.90
N GLU A 95 16.14 0.10 -16.31
CA GLU A 95 17.47 -0.13 -16.86
C GLU A 95 18.54 0.20 -15.82
N TYR A 96 19.69 -0.47 -15.92
CA TYR A 96 20.87 -0.11 -15.14
C TYR A 96 21.50 1.17 -15.69
N GLY A 97 21.35 2.29 -14.95
CA GLY A 97 21.94 3.58 -15.32
C GLY A 97 22.44 4.34 -14.09
N LEU A 98 23.64 4.91 -14.18
CA LEU A 98 24.15 5.83 -13.16
C LEU A 98 23.32 7.12 -13.16
N ASN A 99 23.09 7.68 -11.97
CA ASN A 99 22.25 8.86 -11.74
C ASN A 99 20.76 8.68 -12.09
N ALA A 100 20.29 7.46 -12.39
CA ALA A 100 18.86 7.18 -12.60
C ALA A 100 18.13 6.84 -11.29
N ALA A 101 18.88 6.65 -10.19
CA ALA A 101 18.35 6.16 -8.92
C ALA A 101 17.23 7.02 -8.32
N GLU A 102 17.33 8.36 -8.41
CA GLU A 102 16.30 9.26 -7.88
C GLU A 102 14.97 9.11 -8.63
N ASP A 103 15.02 9.09 -9.96
CA ASP A 103 13.84 8.93 -10.80
C ASP A 103 13.20 7.54 -10.61
N ILE A 104 14.02 6.49 -10.53
CA ILE A 104 13.55 5.12 -10.27
C ILE A 104 12.90 5.04 -8.87
N ALA A 105 13.52 5.62 -7.84
CA ALA A 105 12.97 5.62 -6.49
C ALA A 105 11.63 6.36 -6.40
N GLN A 106 11.49 7.50 -7.11
CA GLN A 106 10.22 8.21 -7.22
C GLN A 106 9.13 7.36 -7.88
N ARG A 107 9.46 6.65 -8.95
CA ARG A 107 8.53 5.70 -9.61
C ARG A 107 8.14 4.56 -8.70
N ILE A 108 9.10 3.93 -8.00
CA ILE A 108 8.82 2.88 -7.01
C ILE A 108 7.87 3.39 -5.93
N GLN A 109 8.07 4.62 -5.42
CA GLN A 109 7.18 5.23 -4.45
C GLN A 109 5.77 5.43 -5.01
N GLN A 110 5.65 5.89 -6.25
CA GLN A 110 4.36 6.04 -6.92
C GLN A 110 3.65 4.69 -7.05
N TYR A 111 4.32 3.68 -7.58
CA TYR A 111 3.74 2.34 -7.75
C TYR A 111 3.39 1.68 -6.41
N THR A 112 4.19 1.91 -5.37
CA THR A 112 3.86 1.47 -4.00
C THR A 112 2.59 2.14 -3.49
N ASN A 113 2.37 3.43 -3.81
CA ASN A 113 1.14 4.12 -3.45
C ASN A 113 -0.05 3.57 -4.25
N GLU A 114 0.11 3.31 -5.54
CA GLU A 114 -0.91 2.67 -6.38
C GLU A 114 -1.29 1.28 -5.86
N TYR A 115 -0.32 0.48 -5.42
CA TYR A 115 -0.55 -0.81 -4.75
C TYR A 115 -1.39 -0.64 -3.49
N ARG A 116 -0.99 0.26 -2.59
CA ARG A 116 -1.73 0.55 -1.35
C ARG A 116 -3.16 1.00 -1.64
N ASP A 117 -3.34 1.85 -2.66
CA ASP A 117 -4.66 2.29 -3.07
C ASP A 117 -5.48 1.13 -3.64
N THR A 118 -4.88 0.27 -4.47
CA THR A 118 -5.57 -0.88 -5.08
C THR A 118 -6.12 -1.84 -4.02
N ILE A 119 -5.34 -2.17 -3.00
CA ILE A 119 -5.74 -3.14 -1.96
C ILE A 119 -6.65 -2.52 -0.88
N THR A 120 -6.70 -1.20 -0.74
CA THR A 120 -7.49 -0.55 0.31
C THR A 120 -8.96 -0.38 -0.13
N PRO A 121 -9.94 -0.95 0.60
CA PRO A 121 -11.36 -0.84 0.26
C PRO A 121 -11.87 0.62 0.27
N PRO A 122 -12.95 0.91 -0.47
CA PRO A 122 -13.39 2.28 -0.76
C PRO A 122 -13.69 3.13 0.49
N LEU A 123 -14.49 2.63 1.43
CA LEU A 123 -14.83 3.34 2.66
C LEU A 123 -13.59 3.65 3.51
N THR A 124 -12.72 2.66 3.71
CA THR A 124 -11.48 2.84 4.48
C THR A 124 -10.54 3.83 3.80
N LYS A 125 -10.43 3.78 2.47
CA LYS A 125 -9.63 4.74 1.70
C LYS A 125 -10.17 6.16 1.86
N ALA A 126 -11.47 6.36 1.73
CA ALA A 126 -12.11 7.65 1.93
C ALA A 126 -11.85 8.20 3.34
N LEU A 127 -12.00 7.36 4.37
CA LEU A 127 -11.71 7.72 5.75
C LEU A 127 -10.25 8.13 5.97
N PHE A 128 -9.30 7.34 5.46
CA PHE A 128 -7.87 7.66 5.60
C PHE A 128 -7.51 8.96 4.88
N THR A 129 -8.06 9.20 3.70
CA THR A 129 -7.90 10.46 2.97
C THR A 129 -8.45 11.63 3.79
N TYR A 130 -9.66 11.53 4.32
CA TYR A 130 -10.25 12.57 5.18
C TYR A 130 -9.37 12.88 6.40
N VAL A 131 -8.91 11.84 7.12
CA VAL A 131 -8.03 11.98 8.29
C VAL A 131 -6.71 12.66 7.94
N LYS A 132 -6.15 12.36 6.76
CA LYS A 132 -4.91 12.94 6.25
C LYS A 132 -5.09 14.40 5.82
N GLU A 133 -6.18 14.73 5.14
CA GLU A 133 -6.51 16.09 4.71
C GLU A 133 -6.79 17.03 5.89
N GLY A 134 -7.23 16.49 7.04
CA GLY A 134 -7.33 17.24 8.29
C GLY A 134 -8.34 18.37 8.25
N LYS A 135 -9.42 18.22 7.48
CA LYS A 135 -10.50 19.21 7.38
C LYS A 135 -11.16 19.43 8.74
N TYR A 136 -10.94 20.60 9.33
CA TYR A 136 -11.64 21.03 10.55
C TYR A 136 -13.02 21.57 10.22
N THR A 137 -14.04 21.05 10.87
CA THR A 137 -15.41 21.51 10.74
C THR A 137 -16.03 21.73 12.12
N PHE A 138 -16.95 22.70 12.25
CA PHE A 138 -17.78 22.90 13.45
C PHE A 138 -18.88 21.84 13.50
N CYS A 139 -18.47 20.58 13.65
CA CYS A 139 -19.36 19.43 13.54
C CYS A 139 -19.21 18.51 14.76
N THR A 140 -20.19 17.62 14.92
CA THR A 140 -20.07 16.48 15.84
C THR A 140 -19.12 15.43 15.25
N PRO A 141 -18.39 14.66 16.08
CA PRO A 141 -18.40 14.67 17.55
C PRO A 141 -17.72 15.90 18.19
N GLY A 142 -18.21 16.31 19.36
CA GLY A 142 -17.77 17.55 20.04
C GLY A 142 -16.31 17.55 20.53
N HIS A 143 -15.62 16.41 20.51
CA HIS A 143 -14.18 16.38 20.78
C HIS A 143 -13.33 16.87 19.61
N MET A 144 -13.92 16.99 18.40
CA MET A 144 -13.33 17.58 17.19
C MET A 144 -11.93 17.04 16.90
N ALA A 145 -11.83 15.81 16.41
CA ALA A 145 -10.54 15.15 16.13
C ALA A 145 -9.61 15.01 17.36
N GLY A 146 -10.17 15.13 18.56
CA GLY A 146 -9.47 15.00 19.84
C GLY A 146 -8.98 16.32 20.43
N THR A 147 -9.30 17.46 19.80
CA THR A 147 -9.02 18.82 20.32
C THR A 147 -9.49 19.02 21.75
N ALA A 148 -10.71 18.56 22.09
CA ALA A 148 -11.24 18.74 23.43
C ALA A 148 -10.45 17.95 24.48
N PHE A 149 -9.96 16.74 24.14
CA PHE A 149 -9.15 15.93 25.04
C PHE A 149 -7.86 16.65 25.43
N GLN A 150 -7.24 17.38 24.51
CA GLN A 150 -6.02 18.17 24.78
C GLN A 150 -6.24 19.37 25.71
N LYS A 151 -7.49 19.68 26.11
CA LYS A 151 -7.80 20.78 27.06
C LYS A 151 -7.91 20.32 28.51
N SER A 152 -7.72 19.03 28.78
CA SER A 152 -7.79 18.45 30.13
C SER A 152 -6.55 17.59 30.41
N PRO A 153 -5.93 17.66 31.61
CA PRO A 153 -4.77 16.81 31.92
C PRO A 153 -5.03 15.31 31.74
N VAL A 154 -6.20 14.82 32.18
CA VAL A 154 -6.59 13.41 31.96
C VAL A 154 -6.94 13.13 30.49
N GLY A 155 -7.44 14.14 29.79
CA GLY A 155 -7.73 14.04 28.35
C GLY A 155 -6.46 13.94 27.51
N CYS A 156 -5.36 14.62 27.87
CA CYS A 156 -4.08 14.44 27.20
C CYS A 156 -3.57 12.99 27.32
N LEU A 157 -3.68 12.38 28.51
CA LEU A 157 -3.33 10.96 28.68
C LEU A 157 -4.19 10.05 27.79
N PHE A 158 -5.48 10.35 27.67
CA PHE A 158 -6.39 9.63 26.79
C PHE A 158 -6.02 9.80 25.31
N TYR A 159 -5.71 11.02 24.89
CA TYR A 159 -5.27 11.36 23.54
C TYR A 159 -3.97 10.63 23.18
N ASP A 160 -2.99 10.65 24.07
CA ASP A 160 -1.70 9.99 23.86
C ASP A 160 -1.82 8.47 23.85
N PHE A 161 -2.73 7.91 24.66
CA PHE A 161 -3.00 6.48 24.69
C PHE A 161 -3.62 5.96 23.38
N PHE A 162 -4.68 6.61 22.89
CA PHE A 162 -5.37 6.17 21.66
C PHE A 162 -4.70 6.66 20.37
N GLY A 163 -3.97 7.76 20.44
CA GLY A 163 -3.29 8.39 19.31
C GLY A 163 -4.22 9.22 18.41
N ALA A 164 -3.59 10.10 17.62
CA ALA A 164 -4.29 11.08 16.79
C ALA A 164 -5.22 10.45 15.74
N ASN A 165 -4.79 9.38 15.08
CA ASN A 165 -5.57 8.79 13.97
C ASN A 165 -6.89 8.20 14.45
N THR A 166 -6.90 7.53 15.61
CA THR A 166 -8.10 6.99 16.24
C THR A 166 -9.14 8.08 16.48
N LEU A 167 -8.72 9.20 17.07
CA LEU A 167 -9.62 10.30 17.42
C LEU A 167 -10.02 11.15 16.23
N LYS A 168 -9.19 11.20 15.17
CA LYS A 168 -9.53 11.86 13.89
C LYS A 168 -10.50 11.04 13.04
N ALA A 169 -10.47 9.71 13.17
CA ALA A 169 -11.37 8.81 12.47
C ALA A 169 -12.76 8.71 13.13
N ASP A 170 -12.91 9.20 14.37
CA ASP A 170 -14.21 9.31 15.05
C ASP A 170 -14.97 10.55 14.53
N ILE A 171 -15.85 10.30 13.56
CA ILE A 171 -16.58 11.30 12.79
C ILE A 171 -18.07 10.98 12.71
N SER A 172 -18.84 11.89 12.10
CA SER A 172 -20.27 11.73 11.88
C SER A 172 -20.63 11.96 10.41
N ILE A 173 -21.91 11.78 10.09
CA ILE A 173 -22.51 12.13 8.78
C ILE A 173 -22.32 13.60 8.36
N SER A 174 -21.81 14.46 9.26
CA SER A 174 -21.40 15.82 8.92
C SER A 174 -20.27 15.86 7.88
N VAL A 175 -19.52 14.77 7.74
CA VAL A 175 -18.51 14.57 6.69
C VAL A 175 -19.22 13.99 5.46
N THR A 176 -19.76 14.86 4.63
CA THR A 176 -20.65 14.46 3.52
C THR A 176 -19.94 13.65 2.46
N GLU A 177 -18.63 13.79 2.28
CA GLU A 177 -17.86 13.00 1.32
C GLU A 177 -17.81 11.49 1.64
N LEU A 178 -18.13 11.09 2.88
CA LEU A 178 -18.21 9.67 3.27
C LEU A 178 -19.62 9.07 3.15
N GLY A 179 -20.63 9.89 2.84
CA GLY A 179 -22.03 9.43 2.78
C GLY A 179 -22.58 9.05 4.16
N SER A 180 -23.54 8.12 4.18
CA SER A 180 -24.27 7.73 5.39
C SER A 180 -24.50 6.22 5.42
N LEU A 181 -24.17 5.60 6.57
CA LEU A 181 -24.44 4.19 6.84
C LEU A 181 -25.92 3.86 6.80
N LEU A 182 -26.76 4.71 7.39
CA LEU A 182 -28.20 4.46 7.51
C LEU A 182 -28.95 4.69 6.19
N ASP A 183 -28.42 5.54 5.32
CA ASP A 183 -29.04 5.83 4.03
C ASP A 183 -28.45 4.98 2.89
N HIS A 184 -27.43 4.15 3.16
CA HIS A 184 -26.74 3.35 2.16
C HIS A 184 -26.24 4.19 0.98
N THR A 185 -25.45 5.23 1.26
CA THR A 185 -24.98 6.20 0.24
C THR A 185 -23.46 6.39 0.24
N GLY A 186 -22.93 6.78 -0.93
CA GLY A 186 -21.51 7.09 -1.11
C GLY A 186 -20.61 5.90 -0.78
N PRO A 187 -19.44 6.13 -0.15
CA PRO A 187 -18.52 5.06 0.24
C PRO A 187 -19.13 3.95 1.12
N HIS A 188 -20.22 4.20 1.84
CA HIS A 188 -20.92 3.17 2.60
C HIS A 188 -21.60 2.14 1.68
N LEU A 189 -22.30 2.60 0.63
CA LEU A 189 -22.89 1.71 -0.36
C LEU A 189 -21.81 0.90 -1.10
N GLU A 190 -20.73 1.57 -1.50
CA GLU A 190 -19.60 0.91 -2.17
C GLU A 190 -18.98 -0.20 -1.29
N ALA A 191 -18.94 0.02 0.04
CA ALA A 191 -18.49 -1.00 0.98
C ALA A 191 -19.47 -2.17 1.09
N GLU A 192 -20.77 -1.93 1.17
CA GLU A 192 -21.79 -2.97 1.19
C GLU A 192 -21.75 -3.85 -0.07
N GLU A 193 -21.61 -3.23 -1.25
CA GLU A 193 -21.45 -3.95 -2.51
C GLU A 193 -20.12 -4.71 -2.58
N TYR A 194 -19.02 -4.13 -2.08
CA TYR A 194 -17.73 -4.79 -2.00
C TYR A 194 -17.81 -6.05 -1.12
N ILE A 195 -18.49 -5.97 0.02
CA ILE A 195 -18.70 -7.09 0.93
C ILE A 195 -19.61 -8.13 0.29
N ALA A 196 -20.72 -7.73 -0.36
CA ALA A 196 -21.62 -8.64 -1.06
C ALA A 196 -20.89 -9.46 -2.14
N ARG A 197 -20.06 -8.80 -2.97
CA ARG A 197 -19.21 -9.49 -3.97
C ARG A 197 -18.22 -10.46 -3.33
N THR A 198 -17.57 -10.04 -2.25
CA THR A 198 -16.54 -10.85 -1.57
C THR A 198 -17.12 -12.10 -0.91
N PHE A 199 -18.29 -11.96 -0.27
CA PHE A 199 -18.96 -13.06 0.45
C PHE A 199 -19.99 -13.82 -0.40
N ASN A 200 -20.06 -13.54 -1.71
CA ASN A 200 -21.00 -14.15 -2.64
C ASN A 200 -22.47 -14.05 -2.15
N ALA A 201 -22.85 -12.86 -1.69
CA ALA A 201 -24.20 -12.54 -1.25
C ALA A 201 -24.89 -11.63 -2.28
N GLU A 202 -26.22 -11.66 -2.31
CA GLU A 202 -27.01 -10.72 -3.12
C GLU A 202 -26.93 -9.30 -2.54
N GLN A 203 -26.98 -9.18 -1.22
CA GLN A 203 -26.86 -7.93 -0.46
C GLN A 203 -26.13 -8.18 0.86
N SER A 204 -25.46 -7.14 1.36
CA SER A 204 -24.77 -7.14 2.65
C SER A 204 -25.11 -5.86 3.41
N TYR A 205 -25.30 -5.98 4.72
CA TYR A 205 -25.56 -4.86 5.63
C TYR A 205 -24.49 -4.82 6.72
N LEU A 206 -23.97 -3.63 7.01
CA LEU A 206 -23.00 -3.40 8.08
C LEU A 206 -23.73 -3.15 9.41
N VAL A 207 -23.52 -4.01 10.41
CA VAL A 207 -24.11 -3.88 11.76
C VAL A 207 -23.03 -3.50 12.77
N THR A 208 -23.23 -2.41 13.51
CA THR A 208 -22.25 -1.89 14.49
C THR A 208 -22.59 -2.24 15.95
N ASN A 209 -23.54 -3.15 16.18
CA ASN A 209 -24.00 -3.56 17.51
C ASN A 209 -24.08 -5.09 17.74
N GLY A 210 -23.42 -5.90 16.91
CA GLY A 210 -23.34 -7.36 17.08
C GLY A 210 -24.58 -8.12 16.62
#